data_AF-A0AAW8ATR5-F1
#
_entry.id   AF-A0AAW8ATR5-F1
#
_cell.length_a   1.000
_cell.length_b   1.000
_cell.length_c   1.000
_cell.angle_alpha   90.00
_cell.angle_beta   90.00
_cell.angle_gamma   90.00
#
_symmetry.space_group_name_H-M   'P 1'
#
loop_
_entity.id
_entity.type
_entity.pdbx_description
1 polymer ?
#
loop_
_entity_poly.entity_id
_entity_poly.type
_entity_poly.pdbx_seq_one_letter_code
_entity_poly.pdbx_strand_id
1 'polypeptide(L)'
;MSLLTDSQVKLRIPTELKQRIEAEAQDAKRSMNAEIVSRLENSFNFKKLDAENGNTILSPYQLLDRKKELSDRLVHAIQWANFNNFRELKYSHIAEQLGYETAEIFLDWVQGKHEPTFVELRKIAEFLGVEQDWLVHGDGYPTPHSSFDASGSPERDILELFQTEGISDHEIFMSKVKKIHFVRNISPEGELVIVREYKNEKVNVLETRAHISTVIGDGGRRMLQNFASLWAHLYDSPHRNSVHSYLMKKEKFNELRKLYTHPLALLHHTQPSYWWEEIWRKQPSAHTAQLYEGQWSDWLSTVHVASEGIKDTNS
;
A
#
# COMPACT_ATOMS: atom_id res chain seq x y z
N MET A 1 -53.80 -21.46 -4.53
CA MET A 1 -52.64 -22.37 -4.53
C MET A 1 -51.91 -22.21 -5.86
N SER A 2 -50.75 -21.56 -5.87
CA SER A 2 -49.91 -21.47 -7.07
C SER A 2 -48.78 -22.48 -6.93
N LEU A 3 -48.81 -23.54 -7.74
CA LEU A 3 -47.70 -24.47 -7.90
C LEU A 3 -46.59 -23.73 -8.66
N LEU A 4 -45.61 -23.19 -7.94
CA LEU A 4 -44.38 -22.68 -8.56
C LEU A 4 -43.63 -23.88 -9.12
N THR A 5 -43.56 -23.97 -10.45
CA THR A 5 -42.73 -24.95 -11.15
C THR A 5 -41.27 -24.53 -11.08
N ASP A 6 -40.36 -25.45 -10.73
CA ASP A 6 -38.92 -25.20 -10.71
C ASP A 6 -38.43 -24.67 -12.07
N SER A 7 -37.91 -23.44 -12.07
CA SER A 7 -37.35 -22.82 -13.26
C SER A 7 -35.93 -23.33 -13.52
N GLN A 8 -35.67 -23.90 -14.70
CA GLN A 8 -34.32 -24.32 -15.09
C GLN A 8 -33.50 -23.14 -15.62
N VAL A 9 -32.36 -22.85 -14.98
CA VAL A 9 -31.42 -21.80 -15.37
C VAL A 9 -30.17 -22.43 -15.99
N LYS A 10 -29.76 -21.95 -17.17
CA LYS A 10 -28.47 -22.34 -17.79
C LYS A 10 -27.37 -21.39 -17.33
N LEU A 11 -26.53 -21.86 -16.41
CA LEU A 11 -25.38 -21.11 -15.89
C LEU A 11 -24.09 -21.49 -16.65
N ARG A 12 -23.26 -20.51 -17.04
CA ARG A 12 -21.88 -20.77 -17.47
C ARG A 12 -20.96 -20.70 -16.25
N ILE A 13 -20.28 -21.80 -15.96
CA ILE A 13 -19.40 -21.94 -14.78
C ILE A 13 -17.96 -22.16 -15.27
N PRO A 14 -16.96 -21.43 -14.75
CA PRO A 14 -15.55 -21.68 -15.04
C PRO A 14 -15.14 -23.12 -14.69
N THR A 15 -14.24 -23.70 -15.48
CA THR A 15 -13.86 -25.13 -15.35
C THR A 15 -13.32 -25.47 -13.95
N GLU A 16 -12.48 -24.60 -13.38
CA GLU A 16 -11.94 -24.79 -12.03
C GLU A 16 -13.03 -24.80 -10.95
N LEU A 17 -14.02 -23.90 -11.07
CA LEU A 17 -15.12 -23.84 -10.12
C LEU A 17 -16.01 -25.08 -10.23
N LYS A 18 -16.24 -25.58 -11.45
CA LYS A 18 -16.98 -26.82 -11.67
C LYS A 18 -16.28 -28.01 -11.00
N GLN A 19 -14.97 -28.15 -11.16
CA GLN A 19 -14.19 -29.24 -10.56
C GLN A 19 -14.26 -29.21 -9.02
N ARG A 20 -14.21 -28.02 -8.41
CA ARG A 20 -14.34 -27.88 -6.96
C ARG A 20 -15.73 -28.29 -6.46
N ILE A 21 -16.79 -27.90 -7.18
CA ILE A 21 -18.16 -28.28 -6.85
C ILE A 21 -18.35 -29.81 -6.98
N GLU A 22 -17.76 -30.44 -7.99
CA GLU A 22 -17.82 -31.91 -8.15
C GLU A 22 -17.14 -32.64 -6.99
N ALA A 23 -15.95 -32.19 -6.58
CA ALA A 23 -15.23 -32.78 -5.44
C ALA A 23 -16.04 -32.65 -4.14
N GLU A 24 -16.56 -31.46 -3.84
CA GLU A 24 -17.34 -31.24 -2.63
C GLU A 24 -18.70 -31.96 -2.65
N ALA A 25 -19.33 -32.12 -3.82
CA ALA A 25 -20.54 -32.93 -3.98
C ALA A 25 -20.29 -34.41 -3.67
N GLN A 26 -19.14 -34.93 -4.09
CA GLN A 26 -18.72 -36.30 -3.84
C GLN A 26 -18.45 -36.53 -2.34
N ASP A 27 -17.74 -35.61 -1.69
CA ASP A 27 -17.49 -35.65 -0.25
C ASP A 27 -18.80 -35.56 0.55
N ALA A 28 -19.75 -34.71 0.12
CA ALA A 28 -21.06 -34.55 0.73
C ALA A 28 -22.08 -35.63 0.34
N LYS A 29 -21.69 -36.64 -0.45
CA LYS A 29 -22.53 -37.75 -0.95
C LYS A 29 -23.86 -37.28 -1.60
N ARG A 30 -23.80 -36.20 -2.39
CA ARG A 30 -24.97 -35.65 -3.10
C ARG A 30 -24.68 -35.40 -4.57
N SER A 31 -25.74 -35.23 -5.36
CA SER A 31 -25.57 -34.91 -6.78
C SER A 31 -25.00 -33.51 -6.95
N MET A 32 -24.26 -33.27 -8.05
CA MET A 32 -23.68 -31.95 -8.34
C MET A 32 -24.76 -30.85 -8.39
N ASN A 33 -25.95 -31.15 -8.91
CA ASN A 33 -27.07 -30.20 -8.90
C ASN A 33 -27.57 -29.93 -7.47
N ALA A 34 -27.67 -30.94 -6.62
CA ALA A 34 -28.04 -30.77 -5.22
C ALA A 34 -26.98 -29.99 -4.42
N GLU A 35 -25.70 -30.15 -4.76
CA GLU A 35 -24.60 -29.35 -4.22
C GLU A 35 -24.72 -27.88 -4.62
N ILE A 36 -24.94 -27.61 -5.91
CA ILE A 36 -25.12 -26.25 -6.44
C ILE A 36 -26.34 -25.59 -5.80
N VAL A 37 -27.48 -26.28 -5.77
CA VAL A 37 -28.72 -25.79 -5.16
C VAL A 37 -28.48 -25.54 -3.68
N SER A 38 -27.89 -26.47 -2.94
CA SER A 38 -27.63 -26.27 -1.51
C SER A 38 -26.63 -25.15 -1.24
N ARG A 39 -25.61 -24.93 -2.08
CA ARG A 39 -24.71 -23.78 -1.93
C ARG A 39 -25.40 -22.48 -2.25
N LEU A 40 -26.27 -22.45 -3.25
CA LEU A 40 -27.10 -21.29 -3.55
C LEU A 40 -28.06 -21.03 -2.38
N GLU A 41 -28.80 -22.03 -1.90
CA GLU A 41 -29.65 -21.95 -0.72
C GLU A 41 -28.88 -21.52 0.52
N ASN A 42 -27.67 -22.03 0.73
CA ASN A 42 -26.80 -21.62 1.84
C ASN A 42 -26.23 -20.21 1.65
N SER A 43 -26.02 -19.77 0.40
CA SER A 43 -25.68 -18.38 0.10
C SER A 43 -26.84 -17.43 0.40
N PHE A 44 -28.07 -17.95 0.45
CA PHE A 44 -29.25 -17.23 0.93
C PHE A 44 -29.53 -17.45 2.43
N ASN A 45 -29.05 -18.55 3.03
CA ASN A 45 -29.12 -18.84 4.47
C ASN A 45 -27.88 -18.32 5.21
N PHE A 46 -27.69 -17.01 5.22
CA PHE A 46 -27.01 -16.38 6.35
C PHE A 46 -27.79 -16.75 7.61
N LYS A 47 -27.11 -17.24 8.67
CA LYS A 47 -27.71 -17.79 9.91
C LYS A 47 -29.02 -17.06 10.27
N LYS A 48 -30.17 -17.68 9.96
CA LYS A 48 -31.46 -17.31 10.52
C LYS A 48 -31.41 -17.72 11.99
N LEU A 49 -31.11 -16.76 12.86
CA LEU A 49 -31.52 -16.86 14.25
C LEU A 49 -33.05 -16.71 14.27
N ASP A 50 -33.72 -17.65 14.93
CA ASP A 50 -35.17 -17.71 15.03
C ASP A 50 -35.73 -16.40 15.58
N ALA A 51 -36.22 -15.54 14.68
CA ALA A 51 -37.04 -14.39 15.02
C ALA A 51 -38.48 -14.78 14.75
N GLU A 52 -39.14 -15.30 15.78
CA GLU A 52 -40.60 -15.22 15.85
C GLU A 52 -40.98 -13.74 15.69
N ASN A 53 -41.72 -13.43 14.62
CA ASN A 53 -42.24 -12.12 14.21
C ASN A 53 -41.37 -11.30 13.23
N GLY A 54 -41.67 -11.49 11.94
CA GLY A 54 -41.91 -10.39 11.00
C GLY A 54 -40.71 -9.60 10.49
N ASN A 55 -40.22 -9.97 9.30
CA ASN A 55 -39.55 -9.12 8.30
C ASN A 55 -38.68 -7.96 8.84
N THR A 56 -37.54 -8.30 9.44
CA THR A 56 -36.41 -7.36 9.51
C THR A 56 -35.39 -7.77 8.46
N ILE A 57 -35.32 -7.03 7.35
CA ILE A 57 -34.18 -7.12 6.42
C ILE A 57 -32.99 -6.58 7.21
N LEU A 58 -32.21 -7.49 7.80
CA LEU A 58 -30.99 -7.13 8.51
C LEU A 58 -30.04 -6.44 7.52
N SER A 59 -29.42 -5.35 7.96
CA SER A 59 -28.42 -4.66 7.15
C SER A 59 -27.22 -5.59 6.93
N PRO A 60 -26.47 -5.46 5.82
CA PRO A 60 -25.25 -6.25 5.60
C PRO A 60 -24.29 -6.22 6.79
N TYR A 61 -24.22 -5.09 7.53
CA TYR A 61 -23.44 -4.94 8.76
C TYR A 61 -23.84 -5.93 9.87
N GLN A 62 -25.10 -6.33 9.96
CA GLN A 62 -25.60 -7.27 10.96
C GLN A 62 -25.34 -8.74 10.57
N LEU A 63 -24.86 -9.00 9.36
CA LEU A 63 -24.52 -10.33 8.85
C LEU A 63 -23.01 -10.63 8.91
N LEU A 64 -22.17 -9.62 9.16
CA LEU A 64 -20.73 -9.82 9.29
C LEU A 64 -20.40 -10.51 10.62
N ASP A 65 -19.68 -11.63 10.52
CA ASP A 65 -18.94 -12.17 11.65
C ASP A 65 -17.70 -11.30 11.88
N ARG A 66 -17.89 -10.25 12.69
CA ARG A 66 -16.83 -9.28 13.01
C ARG A 66 -15.56 -9.96 13.53
N LYS A 67 -15.67 -11.06 14.28
CA LYS A 67 -14.50 -11.77 14.81
C LYS A 67 -13.69 -12.41 13.70
N LYS A 68 -14.37 -13.03 12.73
CA LYS A 68 -13.72 -13.61 11.55
C LYS A 68 -13.08 -12.53 10.68
N GLU A 69 -13.80 -11.45 10.41
CA GLU A 69 -13.31 -10.35 9.58
C GLU A 69 -12.08 -9.65 10.22
N LEU A 70 -12.13 -9.43 11.53
CA LEU A 70 -11.00 -8.89 12.28
C LEU A 70 -9.81 -9.85 12.34
N SER A 71 -10.07 -11.14 12.49
CA SER A 71 -9.05 -12.19 12.41
C SER A 71 -8.33 -12.16 11.06
N ASP A 72 -9.07 -12.03 9.95
CA ASP A 72 -8.49 -11.94 8.60
C ASP A 72 -7.58 -10.69 8.47
N ARG A 73 -8.02 -9.54 8.99
CA ARG A 73 -7.19 -8.32 9.04
C ARG A 73 -5.96 -8.46 9.94
N LEU A 74 -6.07 -9.13 11.09
CA LEU A 74 -4.92 -9.41 11.96
C LEU A 74 -3.89 -10.29 11.26
N VAL A 75 -4.33 -11.36 10.59
CA VAL A 75 -3.44 -12.22 9.80
C VAL A 75 -2.74 -11.41 8.71
N HIS A 76 -3.50 -10.56 8.00
CA HIS A 76 -2.93 -9.68 6.98
C HIS A 76 -1.90 -8.70 7.57
N ALA A 77 -2.17 -8.09 8.72
CA ALA A 77 -1.23 -7.19 9.39
C ALA A 77 0.05 -7.89 9.86
N ILE A 78 -0.04 -9.16 10.27
CA ILE A 78 1.15 -9.96 10.63
C ILE A 78 1.97 -10.28 9.39
N GLN A 79 1.32 -10.68 8.29
CA GLN A 79 1.99 -10.90 7.00
C GLN A 79 2.66 -9.62 6.49
N TRP A 80 1.99 -8.47 6.67
CA TRP A 80 2.52 -7.15 6.37
C TRP A 80 3.83 -6.87 7.12
N ALA A 81 3.83 -6.99 8.44
CA ALA A 81 5.02 -6.77 9.27
C ALA A 81 6.15 -7.77 8.97
N ASN A 82 5.81 -8.97 8.48
CA ASN A 82 6.78 -9.98 8.10
C ASN A 82 7.40 -9.79 6.72
N PHE A 83 6.91 -8.86 5.90
CA PHE A 83 7.32 -8.74 4.51
C PHE A 83 8.85 -8.63 4.35
N ASN A 84 9.50 -7.77 5.13
CA ASN A 84 10.95 -7.57 5.09
C ASN A 84 11.67 -8.07 6.35
N ASN A 85 10.98 -8.83 7.19
CA ASN A 85 11.52 -9.23 8.48
C ASN A 85 12.46 -10.44 8.30
N PHE A 86 13.72 -10.29 8.72
CA PHE A 86 14.71 -11.35 8.65
C PHE A 86 14.29 -12.60 9.45
N ARG A 87 13.58 -12.38 10.57
CA ARG A 87 13.02 -13.45 11.39
C ARG A 87 11.51 -13.32 11.41
N GLU A 88 10.83 -14.36 10.93
CA GLU A 88 9.38 -14.42 10.94
C GLU A 88 8.82 -14.13 12.35
N LEU A 89 8.06 -13.04 12.43
CA LEU A 89 7.30 -12.60 13.58
C LEU A 89 6.06 -13.50 13.70
N LYS A 90 6.08 -14.37 14.71
CA LYS A 90 4.95 -15.24 15.07
C LYS A 90 4.06 -14.51 16.07
N TYR A 91 2.81 -14.94 16.17
CA TYR A 91 1.86 -14.41 17.16
C TYR A 91 2.41 -14.41 18.59
N SER A 92 3.22 -15.41 18.95
CA SER A 92 3.86 -15.48 20.27
C SER A 92 4.93 -14.40 20.50
N HIS A 93 5.71 -14.06 19.48
CA HIS A 93 6.69 -12.97 19.56
C HIS A 93 5.95 -11.63 19.74
N ILE A 94 4.85 -11.43 19.02
CA ILE A 94 4.03 -10.21 19.13
C ILE A 94 3.43 -10.10 20.52
N ALA A 95 2.86 -11.20 21.04
CA ALA A 95 2.27 -11.23 22.37
C ALA A 95 3.30 -10.88 23.45
N GLU A 96 4.48 -11.51 23.41
CA GLU A 96 5.56 -11.22 24.35
C GLU A 96 6.02 -9.76 24.27
N GLN A 97 6.23 -9.23 23.06
CA GLN A 97 6.71 -7.85 22.86
C GLN A 97 5.67 -6.78 23.22
N LEU A 98 4.38 -7.11 23.18
CA LEU A 98 3.30 -6.26 23.66
C LEU A 98 3.02 -6.41 25.15
N GLY A 99 3.75 -7.29 25.85
CA GLY A 99 3.68 -7.46 27.30
C GLY A 99 2.57 -8.38 27.79
N TYR A 100 2.06 -9.28 26.95
CA TYR A 100 1.12 -10.30 27.39
C TYR A 100 1.85 -11.46 28.09
N GLU A 101 1.26 -11.96 29.18
CA GLU A 101 1.85 -13.07 29.96
C GLU A 101 1.91 -14.39 29.16
N THR A 102 0.92 -14.61 28.29
CA THR A 102 0.85 -15.80 27.42
C THR A 102 0.42 -15.41 26.01
N ALA A 103 0.80 -16.25 25.04
CA ALA A 103 0.40 -16.06 23.64
C ALA A 103 -1.02 -16.57 23.32
N GLU A 104 -1.70 -17.19 24.28
CA GLU A 104 -2.99 -17.88 24.07
C GLU A 104 -4.09 -16.92 23.65
N ILE A 105 -4.25 -15.80 24.37
CA ILE A 105 -5.28 -14.81 24.05
C ILE A 105 -5.07 -14.19 22.66
N PHE A 106 -3.80 -13.96 22.28
CA PHE A 106 -3.46 -13.46 20.96
C PHE A 106 -3.75 -14.50 19.87
N LEU A 107 -3.47 -15.78 20.13
CA LEU A 107 -3.81 -16.86 19.20
C LEU A 107 -5.32 -16.97 19.00
N ASP A 108 -6.11 -16.79 20.06
CA ASP A 108 -7.57 -16.78 19.96
C ASP A 108 -8.10 -15.61 19.13
N TRP A 109 -7.45 -14.45 19.16
CA TRP A 109 -7.74 -13.32 18.27
C TRP A 109 -7.43 -13.64 16.81
N VAL A 110 -6.25 -14.22 16.55
CA VAL A 110 -5.82 -14.65 15.20
C VAL A 110 -6.66 -15.80 14.64
N GLN A 111 -7.37 -16.54 15.50
CA GLN A 111 -8.29 -17.61 15.11
C GLN A 111 -9.76 -17.15 15.05
N GLY A 112 -10.06 -15.89 15.33
CA GLY A 112 -11.42 -15.35 15.36
C GLY A 112 -12.31 -15.92 16.48
N LYS A 113 -11.73 -16.52 17.52
CA LYS A 113 -12.46 -17.04 18.69
C LYS A 113 -12.86 -15.91 19.63
N HIS A 114 -11.95 -14.96 19.82
CA HIS A 114 -12.14 -13.79 20.68
C HIS A 114 -11.83 -12.50 19.91
N GLU A 115 -12.38 -11.37 20.37
CA GLU A 115 -12.10 -10.05 19.82
C GLU A 115 -11.19 -9.29 20.78
N PRO A 116 -10.04 -8.74 20.33
CA PRO A 116 -9.26 -7.80 21.11
C PRO A 116 -10.04 -6.51 21.36
N THR A 117 -9.79 -5.87 22.48
CA THR A 117 -10.33 -4.54 22.77
C THR A 117 -9.81 -3.50 21.77
N PHE A 118 -10.52 -2.36 21.64
CA PHE A 118 -10.05 -1.26 20.79
C PHE A 118 -8.65 -0.74 21.18
N VAL A 119 -8.32 -0.75 22.47
CA VAL A 119 -7.00 -0.34 22.96
C VAL A 119 -5.93 -1.33 22.49
N GLU A 120 -6.21 -2.63 22.57
CA GLU A 120 -5.30 -3.67 22.09
C GLU A 120 -5.12 -3.60 20.58
N LEU A 121 -6.22 -3.42 19.81
CA LEU A 121 -6.15 -3.28 18.36
C LEU A 121 -5.28 -2.10 17.92
N ARG A 122 -5.40 -0.94 18.58
CA ARG A 122 -4.56 0.22 18.26
C ARG A 122 -3.09 -0.03 18.60
N LYS A 123 -2.80 -0.67 19.74
CA LYS A 123 -1.42 -1.09 20.09
C LYS A 123 -0.84 -2.07 19.08
N ILE A 124 -1.64 -3.05 18.63
CA ILE A 124 -1.23 -4.04 17.64
C ILE A 124 -0.95 -3.38 16.29
N ALA A 125 -1.84 -2.49 15.83
CA ALA A 125 -1.65 -1.74 14.59
C ALA A 125 -0.37 -0.91 14.62
N GLU A 126 -0.16 -0.17 15.70
CA GLU A 126 1.06 0.62 15.91
C GLU A 126 2.29 -0.28 15.87
N PHE A 127 2.28 -1.41 16.58
CA PHE A 127 3.39 -2.36 16.63
C PHE A 127 3.72 -2.92 15.25
N LEU A 128 2.71 -3.42 14.52
CA LEU A 128 2.84 -4.02 13.19
C LEU A 128 3.10 -3.00 12.07
N GLY A 129 2.89 -1.70 12.32
CA GLY A 129 3.13 -0.64 11.35
C GLY A 129 2.07 -0.56 10.25
N VAL A 130 0.82 -0.86 10.59
CA VAL A 130 -0.35 -0.70 9.70
C VAL A 130 -1.24 0.45 10.15
N GLU A 131 -2.12 0.91 9.28
CA GLU A 131 -3.10 1.96 9.59
C GLU A 131 -4.08 1.50 10.68
N GLN A 132 -4.27 2.35 11.70
CA GLN A 132 -5.02 1.95 12.89
C GLN A 132 -6.50 1.80 12.58
N ASP A 133 -7.08 2.76 11.86
CA ASP A 133 -8.52 2.73 11.58
C ASP A 133 -8.85 1.59 10.59
N TRP A 134 -7.91 1.23 9.72
CA TRP A 134 -8.02 0.02 8.93
C TRP A 134 -8.04 -1.24 9.78
N LEU A 135 -7.17 -1.40 10.79
CA LEU A 135 -7.17 -2.60 11.63
C LEU A 135 -8.32 -2.62 12.66
N VAL A 136 -8.79 -1.46 13.11
CA VAL A 136 -9.84 -1.37 14.13
C VAL A 136 -11.25 -1.47 13.52
N HIS A 137 -11.48 -0.71 12.45
CA HIS A 137 -12.80 -0.47 11.87
C HIS A 137 -12.96 -1.06 10.47
N GLY A 138 -11.86 -1.28 9.75
CA GLY A 138 -11.88 -1.74 8.36
C GLY A 138 -11.89 -0.57 7.37
N ASP A 139 -11.63 0.64 7.86
CA ASP A 139 -11.67 1.86 7.08
C ASP A 139 -10.37 2.03 6.28
N GLY A 140 -10.49 2.34 4.99
CA GLY A 140 -9.34 2.60 4.14
C GLY A 140 -8.48 1.36 3.88
N TYR A 141 -7.18 1.45 4.14
CA TYR A 141 -6.16 0.51 3.66
C TYR A 141 -5.09 0.25 4.73
N PRO A 142 -4.40 -0.91 4.70
CA PRO A 142 -3.38 -1.26 5.70
C PRO A 142 -2.15 -0.35 5.69
N THR A 143 -1.81 0.28 4.55
CA THR A 143 -0.61 1.13 4.47
C THR A 143 -0.83 2.50 5.13
N PRO A 144 -0.02 2.88 6.13
CA PRO A 144 0.00 4.27 6.60
C PRO A 144 0.37 5.21 5.44
N HIS A 145 -0.36 6.30 5.31
CA HIS A 145 -0.13 7.26 4.23
C HIS A 145 -0.38 8.70 4.68
N SER A 146 0.27 9.64 4.00
CA SER A 146 0.09 11.07 4.20
C SER A 146 0.38 11.83 2.92
N SER A 147 0.07 13.12 2.85
CA SER A 147 0.46 13.96 1.71
C SER A 147 1.89 14.50 1.87
N PHE A 148 2.60 14.68 0.76
CA PHE A 148 3.83 15.46 0.69
C PHE A 148 3.94 16.15 -0.67
N ASP A 149 4.28 17.44 -0.67
CA ASP A 149 4.62 18.20 -1.85
C ASP A 149 5.78 19.13 -1.52
N ALA A 150 6.77 19.25 -2.42
CA ALA A 150 7.90 20.14 -2.21
C ALA A 150 7.43 21.61 -2.11
N SER A 151 7.74 22.26 -0.99
CA SER A 151 7.37 23.66 -0.74
C SER A 151 8.18 24.64 -1.58
N GLY A 152 9.33 24.20 -2.11
CA GLY A 152 10.32 25.05 -2.76
C GLY A 152 11.34 25.63 -1.78
N SER A 153 11.36 25.13 -0.55
CA SER A 153 12.40 25.37 0.46
C SER A 153 13.08 24.04 0.77
N PRO A 154 14.10 23.64 -0.02
CA PRO A 154 14.71 22.32 0.06
C PRO A 154 15.18 21.95 1.47
N GLU A 155 15.69 22.90 2.24
CA GLU A 155 16.13 22.68 3.61
C GLU A 155 14.97 22.20 4.49
N ARG A 156 13.77 22.77 4.34
CA ARG A 156 12.57 22.33 5.07
C ARG A 156 12.03 21.02 4.54
N ASP A 157 11.98 20.89 3.22
CA ASP A 157 11.45 19.72 2.52
C ASP A 157 12.26 18.45 2.86
N ILE A 158 13.59 18.56 3.00
CA ILE A 158 14.47 17.46 3.43
C ILE A 158 14.18 17.04 4.87
N LEU A 159 14.06 18.00 5.78
CA LEU A 159 13.73 17.73 7.19
C LEU A 159 12.37 17.04 7.32
N GLU A 160 11.37 17.46 6.55
CA GLU A 160 10.06 16.81 6.52
C GLU A 160 10.14 15.39 5.93
N LEU A 161 10.90 15.20 4.84
CA LEU A 161 11.08 13.88 4.23
C LEU A 161 11.75 12.88 5.16
N PHE A 162 12.80 13.29 5.86
CA PHE A 162 13.58 12.44 6.76
C PHE A 162 13.13 12.49 8.22
N GLN A 163 12.13 13.33 8.53
CA GLN A 163 11.62 13.55 9.89
C GLN A 163 12.75 13.86 10.88
N THR A 164 13.62 14.81 10.50
CA THR A 164 14.75 15.28 11.31
C THR A 164 14.58 16.74 11.71
N GLU A 165 15.30 17.15 12.76
CA GLU A 165 15.33 18.55 13.22
C GLU A 165 16.44 19.37 12.52
N GLY A 166 17.40 18.68 11.90
CA GLY A 166 18.48 19.27 11.11
C GLY A 166 19.14 18.24 10.18
N ILE A 167 20.26 18.64 9.57
CA ILE A 167 21.00 17.88 8.54
C ILE A 167 22.43 17.51 8.97
N SER A 168 22.77 17.66 10.26
CA SER A 168 24.07 17.21 10.77
C SER A 168 24.17 15.68 10.81
N ASP A 169 25.38 15.12 10.75
CA ASP A 169 25.60 13.67 10.83
C ASP A 169 24.91 13.03 12.05
N HIS A 170 24.86 13.75 13.19
CA HIS A 170 24.17 13.28 14.38
C HIS A 170 22.65 13.22 14.18
N GLU A 171 22.03 14.26 13.64
CA GLU A 171 20.57 14.29 13.40
C GLU A 171 20.15 13.25 12.37
N ILE A 172 20.97 13.05 11.34
CA ILE A 172 20.76 12.01 10.32
C ILE A 172 20.89 10.61 10.92
N PHE A 173 21.91 10.40 11.77
CA PHE A 173 22.07 9.15 12.50
C PHE A 173 20.87 8.87 13.42
N MET A 174 20.32 9.91 14.04
CA MET A 174 19.15 9.80 14.92
C MET A 174 17.80 9.70 14.16
N SER A 175 17.77 10.01 12.86
CA SER A 175 16.57 9.86 12.04
C SER A 175 16.00 8.43 12.14
N LYS A 176 14.68 8.32 12.26
CA LYS A 176 13.99 7.02 12.17
C LYS A 176 13.86 6.55 10.72
N VAL A 177 14.02 7.44 9.75
CA VAL A 177 13.94 7.14 8.33
C VAL A 177 15.25 6.50 7.87
N LYS A 178 15.12 5.37 7.17
CA LYS A 178 16.23 4.61 6.61
C LYS A 178 16.45 4.96 5.14
N LYS A 179 15.36 4.97 4.35
CA LYS A 179 15.40 5.26 2.91
C LYS A 179 14.18 6.04 2.45
N ILE A 180 14.38 6.81 1.37
CA ILE A 180 13.34 7.46 0.59
C ILE A 180 13.38 6.90 -0.82
N HIS A 181 12.21 6.54 -1.34
CA HIS A 181 12.04 5.98 -2.68
C HIS A 181 11.09 6.87 -3.49
N PHE A 182 11.61 7.55 -4.51
CA PHE A 182 10.80 8.29 -5.47
C PHE A 182 10.31 7.37 -6.57
N VAL A 183 9.00 7.21 -6.72
CA VAL A 183 8.39 6.31 -7.71
C VAL A 183 7.64 7.15 -8.72
N ARG A 184 8.14 7.23 -9.95
CA ARG A 184 7.47 7.91 -11.05
C ARG A 184 6.72 6.89 -11.90
N ASN A 185 5.47 7.19 -12.22
CA ASN A 185 4.71 6.46 -13.23
C ASN A 185 5.27 6.71 -14.63
N ILE A 186 5.42 5.66 -15.46
CA ILE A 186 5.87 5.77 -16.86
C ILE A 186 4.77 6.35 -17.77
N SER A 187 3.61 6.70 -17.23
CA SER A 187 2.57 7.44 -17.94
C SER A 187 3.08 8.77 -18.52
N PRO A 188 2.41 9.32 -19.54
CA PRO A 188 2.68 10.68 -20.03
C PRO A 188 2.55 11.74 -18.94
N GLU A 189 1.64 11.55 -17.99
CA GLU A 189 1.41 12.47 -16.88
C GLU A 189 2.53 12.42 -15.83
N GLY A 190 3.24 11.30 -15.72
CA GLY A 190 4.42 11.16 -14.86
C GLY A 190 4.13 11.30 -13.37
N GLU A 191 3.01 10.79 -12.87
CA GLU A 191 2.62 10.94 -11.46
C GLU A 191 3.72 10.43 -10.50
N LEU A 192 3.91 11.14 -9.41
CA LEU A 192 4.90 10.81 -8.39
C LEU A 192 4.24 10.30 -7.10
N VAL A 193 4.77 9.22 -6.56
CA VAL A 193 4.52 8.73 -5.20
C VAL A 193 5.87 8.54 -4.52
N ILE A 194 5.92 8.80 -3.22
CA ILE A 194 7.13 8.59 -2.43
C ILE A 194 6.86 7.46 -1.44
N VAL A 195 7.75 6.48 -1.36
CA VAL A 195 7.73 5.47 -0.30
C VAL A 195 8.85 5.79 0.68
N ARG A 196 8.52 5.89 1.96
CA ARG A 196 9.50 6.12 3.02
C ARG A 196 9.62 4.84 3.85
N GLU A 197 10.85 4.35 3.95
CA GLU A 197 11.22 3.16 4.72
C GLU A 197 11.89 3.60 6.03
N TYR A 198 11.46 3.00 7.14
CA TYR A 198 11.97 3.28 8.48
C TYR A 198 13.02 2.26 8.92
N LYS A 199 13.88 2.63 9.88
CA LYS A 199 14.94 1.75 10.43
C LYS A 199 14.39 0.52 11.16
N ASN A 200 13.13 0.56 11.58
CA ASN A 200 12.41 -0.58 12.16
C ASN A 200 11.62 -1.38 11.12
N GLU A 201 11.98 -1.27 9.84
CA GLU A 201 11.37 -1.96 8.69
C GLU A 201 9.90 -1.60 8.41
N LYS A 202 9.33 -0.63 9.13
CA LYS A 202 8.02 -0.06 8.81
C LYS A 202 8.11 0.81 7.55
N VAL A 203 6.97 1.03 6.93
CA VAL A 203 6.86 1.85 5.72
C VAL A 203 5.63 2.73 5.76
N ASN A 204 5.70 3.90 5.13
CA ASN A 204 4.54 4.68 4.77
C ASN A 204 4.66 5.23 3.34
N VAL A 205 3.52 5.61 2.78
CA VAL A 205 3.44 6.18 1.43
C VAL A 205 3.10 7.66 1.54
N LEU A 206 3.90 8.52 0.92
CA LEU A 206 3.60 9.93 0.76
C LEU A 206 2.98 10.13 -0.63
N GLU A 207 1.70 10.47 -0.64
CA GLU A 207 0.99 10.87 -1.84
C GLU A 207 1.38 12.30 -2.21
N THR A 208 1.67 12.51 -3.50
CA THR A 208 2.03 13.83 -4.02
C THR A 208 1.03 14.25 -5.09
N ARG A 209 0.90 15.56 -5.30
CA ARG A 209 0.19 16.10 -6.47
C ARG A 209 1.12 16.31 -7.65
N ALA A 210 2.38 15.91 -7.53
CA ALA A 210 3.39 16.18 -8.52
C ALA A 210 3.26 15.26 -9.74
N HIS A 211 3.35 15.91 -10.89
CA HIS A 211 3.41 15.30 -12.21
C HIS A 211 4.78 15.63 -12.79
N ILE A 212 5.64 14.62 -12.90
CA ILE A 212 7.03 14.76 -13.35
C ILE A 212 7.04 14.52 -14.86
N SER A 213 6.53 15.50 -15.58
CA SER A 213 6.37 15.49 -17.04
C SER A 213 6.21 16.91 -17.57
N THR A 214 6.00 17.05 -18.87
CA THR A 214 5.58 18.29 -19.52
C THR A 214 4.07 18.41 -19.71
N VAL A 215 3.30 17.37 -19.34
CA VAL A 215 1.83 17.37 -19.39
C VAL A 215 1.26 18.05 -18.14
N ILE A 216 1.63 19.31 -17.95
CA ILE A 216 1.35 20.09 -16.73
C ILE A 216 1.01 21.55 -17.05
N GLY A 217 0.11 22.14 -16.26
CA GLY A 217 -0.15 23.59 -16.27
C GLY A 217 0.85 24.36 -15.39
N ASP A 218 0.63 25.67 -15.23
CA ASP A 218 1.52 26.55 -14.45
C ASP A 218 1.79 26.07 -13.02
N GLY A 219 0.74 25.59 -12.33
CA GLY A 219 0.87 25.04 -10.99
C GLY A 219 1.73 23.78 -10.94
N GLY A 220 1.56 22.89 -11.91
CA GLY A 220 2.38 21.69 -12.04
C GLY A 220 3.83 22.01 -12.38
N ARG A 221 4.07 23.02 -13.25
CA ARG A 221 5.42 23.50 -13.58
C ARG A 221 6.18 23.94 -12.33
N ARG A 222 5.53 24.77 -11.51
CA ARG A 222 6.12 25.24 -10.24
C ARG A 222 6.37 24.08 -9.28
N MET A 223 5.46 23.11 -9.21
CA MET A 223 5.64 21.91 -8.39
C MET A 223 6.86 21.10 -8.86
N LEU A 224 6.99 20.87 -10.16
CA LEU A 224 8.14 20.18 -10.76
C LEU A 224 9.45 20.91 -10.44
N GLN A 225 9.47 22.24 -10.53
CA GLN A 225 10.64 23.07 -10.19
C GLN A 225 10.97 23.02 -8.69
N ASN A 226 9.98 23.01 -7.81
CA ASN A 226 10.19 22.83 -6.38
C ASN A 226 10.83 21.46 -6.08
N PHE A 227 10.31 20.39 -6.69
CA PHE A 227 10.88 19.05 -6.58
C PHE A 227 12.29 18.97 -7.18
N ALA A 228 12.54 19.64 -8.30
CA ALA A 228 13.88 19.74 -8.90
C ALA A 228 14.87 20.37 -7.92
N SER A 229 14.48 21.48 -7.27
CA SER A 229 15.29 22.14 -6.24
C SER A 229 15.55 21.19 -5.06
N LEU A 230 14.53 20.48 -4.59
CA LEU A 230 14.66 19.46 -3.56
C LEU A 230 15.66 18.35 -3.96
N TRP A 231 15.55 17.78 -5.17
CA TRP A 231 16.46 16.73 -5.62
C TRP A 231 17.90 17.20 -5.78
N ALA A 232 18.12 18.43 -6.23
CA ALA A 232 19.45 19.04 -6.30
C ALA A 232 20.10 19.11 -4.91
N HIS A 233 19.38 19.61 -3.91
CA HIS A 233 19.90 19.71 -2.54
C HIS A 233 20.03 18.34 -1.88
N LEU A 234 19.10 17.40 -2.14
CA LEU A 234 19.22 16.02 -1.67
C LEU A 234 20.47 15.34 -2.22
N TYR A 235 20.80 15.57 -3.49
CA TYR A 235 21.98 14.99 -4.14
C TYR A 235 23.28 15.46 -3.48
N ASP A 236 23.36 16.71 -3.06
CA ASP A 236 24.53 17.28 -2.37
C ASP A 236 24.50 17.05 -0.84
N SER A 237 23.41 16.51 -0.30
CA SER A 237 23.25 16.24 1.13
C SER A 237 23.86 14.90 1.56
N PRO A 238 24.15 14.72 2.87
CA PRO A 238 24.56 13.42 3.39
C PRO A 238 23.49 12.32 3.24
N HIS A 239 22.24 12.68 2.96
CA HIS A 239 21.15 11.74 2.71
C HIS A 239 21.18 11.09 1.33
N ARG A 240 22.06 11.53 0.40
CA ARG A 240 22.11 11.05 -0.99
C ARG A 240 22.02 9.53 -1.10
N ASN A 241 22.81 8.81 -0.32
CA ASN A 241 22.89 7.34 -0.37
C ASN A 241 21.64 6.62 0.18
N SER A 242 20.75 7.36 0.85
CA SER A 242 19.47 6.86 1.36
C SER A 242 18.32 7.10 0.37
N VAL A 243 18.56 7.78 -0.75
CA VAL A 243 17.54 8.10 -1.76
C VAL A 243 17.66 7.16 -2.94
N HIS A 244 16.52 6.62 -3.37
CA HIS A 244 16.40 5.74 -4.54
C HIS A 244 15.27 6.24 -5.43
N SER A 245 15.32 5.91 -6.72
CA SER A 245 14.21 6.24 -7.61
C SER A 245 13.83 5.08 -8.53
N TYR A 246 12.59 5.07 -8.97
CA TYR A 246 12.03 4.01 -9.81
C TYR A 246 11.19 4.61 -10.93
N LEU A 247 11.22 3.97 -12.09
CA LEU A 247 10.26 4.14 -13.17
C LEU A 247 9.33 2.93 -13.14
N MET A 248 8.04 3.14 -12.88
CA MET A 248 7.07 2.08 -12.68
C MET A 248 5.97 2.12 -13.74
N LYS A 249 5.63 0.95 -14.30
CA LYS A 249 4.49 0.81 -15.23
C LYS A 249 3.17 1.13 -14.53
N LYS A 250 2.22 1.68 -15.29
CA LYS A 250 0.91 2.15 -14.79
C LYS A 250 0.17 1.12 -13.95
N GLU A 251 0.22 -0.16 -14.31
CA GLU A 251 -0.50 -1.22 -13.60
C GLU A 251 0.05 -1.39 -12.17
N LYS A 252 1.38 -1.52 -12.03
CA LYS A 252 2.05 -1.63 -10.72
C LYS A 252 1.98 -0.33 -9.93
N PHE A 253 2.08 0.81 -10.60
CA PHE A 253 1.97 2.11 -9.95
C PHE A 253 0.57 2.32 -9.34
N ASN A 254 -0.48 1.93 -10.06
CA ASN A 254 -1.84 1.94 -9.53
C ASN A 254 -2.03 0.95 -8.38
N GLU A 255 -1.33 -0.18 -8.37
CA GLU A 255 -1.31 -1.09 -7.23
C GLU A 255 -0.67 -0.46 -5.99
N LEU A 256 0.44 0.26 -6.16
CA LEU A 256 1.07 1.04 -5.08
C LEU A 256 0.10 2.08 -4.51
N ARG A 257 -0.65 2.78 -5.37
CA ARG A 257 -1.65 3.79 -4.96
C ARG A 257 -2.91 3.21 -4.32
N LYS A 258 -3.18 1.91 -4.46
CA LYS A 258 -4.27 1.25 -3.74
C LYS A 258 -3.95 1.04 -2.27
N LEU A 259 -2.68 1.18 -1.85
CA LEU A 259 -2.26 1.10 -0.44
C LEU A 259 -2.61 -0.21 0.26
N TYR A 260 -2.90 -1.28 -0.50
CA TYR A 260 -3.26 -2.60 0.02
C TYR A 260 -2.13 -3.62 -0.13
N THR A 261 -1.25 -3.43 -1.11
CA THR A 261 -0.04 -4.24 -1.29
C THR A 261 1.14 -3.57 -0.59
N HIS A 262 1.99 -4.34 0.09
CA HIS A 262 3.19 -3.82 0.75
C HIS A 262 4.08 -3.07 -0.25
N PRO A 263 4.37 -1.76 -0.05
CA PRO A 263 5.11 -0.94 -1.03
C PRO A 263 6.45 -1.55 -1.46
N LEU A 264 7.24 -2.07 -0.51
CA LEU A 264 8.53 -2.69 -0.81
C LEU A 264 8.40 -3.96 -1.67
N ALA A 265 7.27 -4.67 -1.66
CA ALA A 265 7.03 -5.80 -2.55
C ALA A 265 7.05 -5.36 -4.01
N LEU A 266 6.44 -4.21 -4.31
CA LEU A 266 6.42 -3.63 -5.64
C LEU A 266 7.79 -3.09 -6.04
N LEU A 267 8.52 -2.49 -5.09
CA LEU A 267 9.84 -1.91 -5.34
C LEU A 267 10.93 -2.96 -5.53
N HIS A 268 10.98 -4.03 -4.73
CA HIS A 268 11.98 -5.09 -4.86
C HIS A 268 11.92 -5.82 -6.21
N HIS A 269 10.75 -5.84 -6.85
CA HIS A 269 10.56 -6.39 -8.19
C HIS A 269 10.66 -5.35 -9.32
N THR A 270 11.20 -4.17 -9.03
CA THR A 270 11.38 -3.07 -9.98
C THR A 270 12.85 -2.65 -9.96
N GLN A 271 13.46 -2.58 -11.14
CA GLN A 271 14.86 -2.14 -11.24
C GLN A 271 14.99 -0.68 -10.78
N PRO A 272 15.92 -0.37 -9.86
CA PRO A 272 16.21 1.02 -9.52
C PRO A 272 16.68 1.80 -10.74
N SER A 273 16.31 3.07 -10.75
CA SER A 273 16.72 4.06 -11.74
C SER A 273 17.37 5.24 -11.03
N TYR A 274 18.12 6.03 -11.78
CA TYR A 274 18.90 7.15 -11.27
C TYR A 274 18.35 8.50 -11.80
N TRP A 275 17.07 8.55 -12.19
CA TRP A 275 16.51 9.74 -12.84
C TRP A 275 16.51 10.94 -11.89
N TRP A 276 16.30 10.72 -10.59
CA TRP A 276 16.26 11.79 -9.59
C TRP A 276 17.61 12.53 -9.45
N GLU A 277 18.72 11.85 -9.75
CA GLU A 277 20.08 12.41 -9.68
C GLU A 277 20.40 13.37 -10.85
N GLU A 278 19.63 13.27 -11.93
CA GLU A 278 19.95 13.92 -13.21
C GLU A 278 18.86 14.91 -13.65
N ILE A 279 17.61 14.73 -13.24
CA ILE A 279 16.45 15.45 -13.78
C ILE A 279 16.53 16.98 -13.60
N TRP A 280 17.22 17.44 -12.56
CA TRP A 280 17.36 18.86 -12.24
C TRP A 280 18.59 19.50 -12.90
N ARG A 281 19.46 18.72 -13.55
CA ARG A 281 20.67 19.25 -14.20
C ARG A 281 20.29 20.01 -15.47
N LYS A 282 20.88 21.19 -15.66
CA LYS A 282 20.71 21.99 -16.90
C LYS A 282 21.13 21.24 -18.16
N GLN A 283 22.14 20.38 -18.05
CA GLN A 283 22.62 19.52 -19.14
C GLN A 283 22.82 18.11 -18.58
N PRO A 284 21.85 17.19 -18.78
CA PRO A 284 22.01 15.80 -18.35
C PRO A 284 23.08 15.11 -19.21
N SER A 285 23.69 14.04 -18.69
CA SER A 285 24.71 13.33 -19.46
C SER A 285 24.12 12.71 -20.74
N ALA A 286 24.92 12.64 -21.82
CA ALA A 286 24.48 12.02 -23.07
C ALA A 286 24.05 10.55 -22.89
N HIS A 287 24.73 9.84 -21.98
CA HIS A 287 24.37 8.47 -21.61
C HIS A 287 22.99 8.41 -20.92
N THR A 288 22.72 9.31 -19.97
CA THR A 288 21.43 9.44 -19.28
C THR A 288 20.30 9.75 -20.27
N ALA A 289 20.54 10.68 -21.20
CA ALA A 289 19.57 11.05 -22.22
C ALA A 289 19.17 9.85 -23.08
N GLN A 290 20.14 9.08 -23.58
CA GLN A 290 19.90 7.86 -24.36
C GLN A 290 19.19 6.77 -23.55
N LEU A 291 19.55 6.60 -22.28
CA LEU A 291 18.95 5.58 -21.41
C LEU A 291 17.44 5.78 -21.24
N TYR A 292 17.00 7.03 -21.08
CA TYR A 292 15.60 7.35 -20.80
C TYR A 292 14.77 7.67 -22.04
N GLU A 293 15.38 7.97 -23.19
CA GLU A 293 14.65 8.22 -24.45
C GLU A 293 13.64 7.12 -24.79
N GLY A 294 13.96 5.85 -24.52
CA GLY A 294 13.06 4.71 -24.77
C GLY A 294 12.06 4.38 -23.64
N GLN A 295 12.17 5.02 -22.48
CA GLN A 295 11.36 4.70 -21.29
C GLN A 295 10.51 5.88 -20.81
N TRP A 296 10.92 7.10 -21.15
CA TRP A 296 10.32 8.35 -20.74
C TRP A 296 10.37 9.31 -21.94
N SER A 297 9.26 9.35 -22.67
CA SER A 297 9.18 10.01 -23.99
C SER A 297 9.52 11.50 -23.99
N ASP A 298 9.22 12.22 -22.91
CA ASP A 298 9.47 13.65 -22.77
C ASP A 298 10.58 13.96 -21.73
N TRP A 299 11.50 13.03 -21.51
CA TRP A 299 12.60 13.17 -20.54
C TRP A 299 13.35 14.50 -20.69
N LEU A 300 13.90 14.78 -21.88
CA LEU A 300 14.70 15.98 -22.12
C LEU A 300 13.90 17.27 -21.92
N SER A 301 12.63 17.29 -22.34
CA SER A 301 11.75 18.43 -22.14
C SER A 301 11.38 18.60 -20.66
N THR A 302 11.19 17.51 -19.92
CA THR A 302 10.96 17.57 -18.47
C THR A 302 12.20 18.11 -17.76
N VAL A 303 13.39 17.62 -18.11
CA VAL A 303 14.67 18.10 -17.55
C VAL A 303 14.82 19.60 -17.77
N HIS A 304 14.52 20.08 -18.99
CA HIS A 304 14.55 21.49 -19.29
C HIS A 304 13.68 22.31 -18.33
N VAL A 305 12.39 21.95 -18.23
CA VAL A 305 11.43 22.64 -17.35
C VAL A 305 11.82 22.56 -15.86
N ALA A 306 12.30 21.40 -15.42
CA ALA A 306 12.75 21.18 -14.05
C ALA A 306 13.96 22.07 -13.71
N SER A 307 14.93 22.14 -14.62
CA SER A 307 16.19 22.88 -14.43
C SER A 307 16.02 24.40 -14.40
N GLU A 308 14.96 24.95 -15.01
CA GLU A 308 14.63 26.38 -14.94
C GLU A 308 14.38 26.86 -13.50
N GLY A 309 13.93 25.96 -12.62
CA GLY A 309 13.70 26.24 -11.21
C GLY A 309 14.98 26.29 -10.36
N ILE A 310 16.10 25.81 -10.89
CA ILE A 310 17.38 25.77 -10.19
C ILE A 310 18.07 27.11 -10.38
N LYS A 311 18.18 27.88 -9.29
CA LYS A 311 19.03 29.07 -9.27
C LYS A 311 20.47 28.62 -9.51
N ASP A 312 21.20 29.33 -10.36
CA ASP A 312 22.63 29.09 -10.57
C ASP A 312 23.37 29.24 -9.23
N THR A 313 23.59 28.13 -8.54
CA THR A 313 24.55 28.01 -7.46
C THR A 313 25.94 27.88 -8.08
N ASN A 314 26.39 28.94 -8.76
CA ASN A 314 27.78 29.22 -9.08
C ASN A 314 27.90 30.66 -9.63
N SER A 315 28.28 31.59 -8.76
CA SER A 315 29.09 32.76 -9.09
C SER A 315 30.18 32.88 -8.05
#